data_AF-A0A8T5ICR2-F1
#
_entry.id   AF-A0A8T5ICR2-F1
#
_cell.length_a   1.000
_cell.length_b   1.000
_cell.length_c   1.000
_cell.angle_alpha   90.00
_cell.angle_beta   90.00
_cell.angle_gamma   90.00
#
_symmetry.space_group_name_H-M   'P 1'
#
loop_
_entity.id
_entity.type
_entity.pdbx_description
1 polymer ?
#
loop_
_entity_poly.entity_id
_entity_poly.type
_entity_poly.pdbx_seq_one_letter_code
_entity_poly.pdbx_strand_id
1 'polypeptide(L)'
;MENQPKPSLGSIRKWHEAVLKHSMNVEFYTCKKSSVIHYPYNIFNEMNKERPHDVAGDYNKLEPEIVRGLAMQFEEGGFGKYKDLIMAAVELHRNQLHHRIFNDPDSMAAHKSEYDKFLCGLDAVCSLLESDGRAYQGGTHSLDGIKEVITKNPEHKQPWMTMALEHVAEIGPVNLGEISLGFQRNIGVPEDIYEEIIGKVKSSFDSYRAS
;
A
#
# COMPACT_ATOMS: atom_id res chain seq x y z
N MET A 1 2.04 -3.49 -29.00
CA MET A 1 2.55 -3.03 -27.69
C MET A 1 4.09 -2.93 -27.64
N GLU A 2 4.81 -2.95 -28.77
CA GLU A 2 6.30 -3.00 -28.76
C GLU A 2 7.01 -1.66 -28.50
N ASN A 3 6.28 -0.53 -28.47
CA ASN A 3 6.89 0.81 -28.33
C ASN A 3 6.60 1.52 -27.00
N GLN A 4 6.04 0.83 -25.99
CA GLN A 4 5.84 1.48 -24.69
C GLN A 4 7.16 1.56 -23.90
N PRO A 5 7.45 2.70 -23.25
CA PRO A 5 8.56 2.84 -22.32
C PRO A 5 8.57 1.71 -21.28
N LYS A 6 9.75 1.16 -21.00
CA LYS A 6 9.94 0.14 -19.96
C LYS A 6 10.79 0.72 -18.83
N PRO A 7 10.48 0.42 -17.57
CA PRO A 7 11.29 0.85 -16.45
C PRO A 7 12.63 0.09 -16.44
N SER A 8 13.69 0.75 -16.04
CA SER A 8 14.97 0.12 -15.75
C SER A 8 14.85 -0.83 -14.55
N LEU A 9 15.77 -1.79 -14.45
CA LEU A 9 15.83 -2.69 -13.30
C LEU A 9 16.01 -1.92 -11.98
N GLY A 10 16.71 -0.78 -12.00
CA GLY A 10 16.85 0.10 -10.83
C GLY A 10 15.52 0.72 -10.38
N SER A 11 14.69 1.15 -11.32
CA SER A 11 13.34 1.66 -11.03
C SER A 11 12.38 0.58 -10.56
N ILE A 12 12.46 -0.62 -11.16
CA ILE A 12 11.72 -1.80 -10.71
C ILE A 12 12.11 -2.14 -9.27
N ARG A 13 13.41 -2.13 -8.94
CA ARG A 13 13.89 -2.36 -7.57
C ARG A 13 13.31 -1.36 -6.58
N LYS A 14 13.37 -0.05 -6.89
CA LYS A 14 12.81 1.01 -6.04
C LYS A 14 11.31 0.83 -5.82
N TRP A 15 10.56 0.43 -6.85
CA TRP A 15 9.14 0.12 -6.72
C TRP A 15 8.90 -1.04 -5.74
N HIS A 16 9.64 -2.15 -5.89
CA HIS A 16 9.51 -3.30 -4.98
C HIS A 16 9.92 -2.95 -3.55
N GLU A 17 10.93 -2.11 -3.36
CA GLU A 17 11.30 -1.61 -2.03
C GLU A 17 10.20 -0.73 -1.42
N ALA A 18 9.52 0.11 -2.21
CA ALA A 18 8.38 0.89 -1.76
C ALA A 18 7.17 0.00 -1.41
N VAL A 19 6.87 -1.02 -2.22
CA VAL A 19 5.80 -2.00 -1.92
C VAL A 19 6.11 -2.75 -0.63
N LEU A 20 7.34 -3.28 -0.48
CA LEU A 20 7.78 -3.97 0.73
C LEU A 20 7.56 -3.10 1.98
N LYS A 21 7.99 -1.84 1.94
CA LYS A 21 7.84 -0.91 3.07
C LYS A 21 6.39 -0.68 3.40
N HIS A 22 5.56 -0.42 2.40
CA HIS A 22 4.16 -0.13 2.62
C HIS A 22 3.39 -1.34 3.14
N SER A 23 3.57 -2.52 2.53
CA SER A 23 2.98 -3.77 3.02
C SER A 23 3.36 -4.03 4.47
N MET A 24 4.64 -3.88 4.82
CA MET A 24 5.11 -4.02 6.20
C MET A 24 4.48 -3.00 7.15
N ASN A 25 4.34 -1.75 6.71
CA ASN A 25 3.78 -0.66 7.51
C ASN A 25 2.30 -0.90 7.83
N VAL A 26 1.50 -1.23 6.82
CA VAL A 26 0.06 -1.55 6.97
C VAL A 26 -0.12 -2.78 7.85
N GLU A 27 0.66 -3.84 7.62
CA GLU A 27 0.56 -5.08 8.37
C GLU A 27 0.97 -4.91 9.84
N PHE A 28 1.99 -4.09 10.12
CA PHE A 28 2.39 -3.75 11.48
C PHE A 28 1.23 -3.12 12.26
N TYR A 29 0.64 -2.04 11.75
CA TYR A 29 -0.45 -1.36 12.44
C TYR A 29 -1.71 -2.21 12.52
N THR A 30 -2.01 -3.00 11.49
CA THR A 30 -3.15 -3.93 11.49
C THR A 30 -3.00 -4.95 12.61
N CYS A 31 -1.84 -5.59 12.73
CA CYS A 31 -1.59 -6.59 13.76
C CYS A 31 -1.65 -6.01 15.18
N LYS A 32 -1.19 -4.76 15.38
CA LYS A 32 -1.30 -4.07 16.67
C LYS A 32 -2.76 -3.75 17.03
N LYS A 33 -3.63 -3.45 16.06
CA LYS A 33 -5.07 -3.30 16.31
C LYS A 33 -5.71 -4.63 16.69
N SER A 34 -5.37 -5.72 15.99
CA SER A 34 -5.90 -7.07 16.24
C SER A 34 -5.45 -7.69 17.56
N SER A 35 -4.38 -7.20 18.18
CA SER A 35 -4.05 -7.58 19.57
C SER A 35 -4.98 -6.93 20.61
N VAL A 36 -5.65 -5.82 20.26
CA VAL A 36 -6.53 -5.04 21.16
C VAL A 36 -8.01 -5.35 20.88
N ILE A 37 -8.37 -5.53 19.61
CA ILE A 37 -9.67 -6.01 19.16
C ILE A 37 -9.50 -7.50 18.90
N HIS A 38 -10.24 -8.39 19.57
CA HIS A 38 -10.26 -9.84 19.28
C HIS A 38 -10.86 -10.14 17.88
N TYR A 39 -10.23 -9.64 16.83
CA TYR A 39 -10.47 -9.99 15.44
C TYR A 39 -9.32 -10.89 15.02
N PRO A 40 -9.50 -12.22 15.11
CA PRO A 40 -8.46 -13.13 14.65
C PRO A 40 -8.14 -12.82 13.19
N TYR A 41 -6.85 -12.77 12.88
CA TYR A 41 -6.31 -12.77 11.52
C TYR A 41 -6.98 -13.86 10.63
N ASN A 42 -7.54 -14.88 11.28
CA ASN A 42 -8.18 -16.06 10.71
C ASN A 42 -9.70 -15.91 10.44
N ILE A 43 -10.32 -14.73 10.60
CA ILE A 43 -11.70 -14.55 10.15
C ILE A 43 -11.71 -14.54 8.62
N PHE A 44 -12.12 -15.63 7.98
CA PHE A 44 -12.30 -15.70 6.53
C PHE A 44 -13.32 -14.64 6.07
N ASN A 45 -12.84 -13.46 5.69
CA ASN A 45 -13.58 -12.45 4.95
C ASN A 45 -12.89 -12.18 3.62
N GLU A 46 -13.56 -11.45 2.71
CA GLU A 46 -13.04 -11.21 1.37
C GLU A 46 -11.72 -10.41 1.39
N MET A 47 -11.56 -9.50 2.34
CA MET A 47 -10.33 -8.72 2.52
C MET A 47 -9.11 -9.57 2.90
N ASN A 48 -9.31 -10.68 3.61
CA ASN A 48 -8.23 -11.61 3.92
C ASN A 48 -7.66 -12.31 2.68
N LYS A 49 -8.38 -12.35 1.54
CA LYS A 49 -7.83 -12.84 0.26
C LYS A 49 -6.81 -11.87 -0.35
N GLU A 50 -6.81 -10.62 0.09
CA GLU A 50 -5.86 -9.57 -0.34
C GLU A 50 -4.73 -9.37 0.66
N ARG A 51 -4.53 -10.34 1.56
CA ARG A 51 -3.44 -10.31 2.54
C ARG A 51 -2.33 -11.31 2.18
N PRO A 52 -1.07 -10.96 2.41
CA PRO A 52 -0.60 -9.69 2.98
C PRO A 52 -0.85 -8.49 2.06
N HIS A 53 -1.10 -7.32 2.66
CA HIS A 53 -1.53 -6.12 1.95
C HIS A 53 -0.62 -5.80 0.74
N ASP A 54 -1.21 -5.41 -0.38
CA ASP A 54 -0.58 -5.07 -1.66
C ASP A 54 0.20 -6.15 -2.41
N VAL A 55 0.42 -7.34 -1.83
CA VAL A 55 1.18 -8.43 -2.47
C VAL A 55 0.31 -9.66 -2.76
N ALA A 56 -0.97 -9.60 -2.40
CA ALA A 56 -1.95 -10.66 -2.60
C ALA A 56 -3.26 -10.13 -3.17
N GLY A 57 -4.07 -11.04 -3.73
CA GLY A 57 -5.29 -10.70 -4.45
C GLY A 57 -5.04 -10.23 -5.88
N ASP A 58 -6.12 -10.04 -6.63
CA ASP A 58 -6.08 -9.50 -7.99
C ASP A 58 -5.76 -8.00 -7.94
N TYR A 59 -5.10 -7.49 -8.98
CA TYR A 59 -4.70 -6.08 -9.11
C TYR A 59 -3.72 -5.60 -8.03
N ASN A 60 -2.94 -6.52 -7.45
CA ASN A 60 -1.93 -6.21 -6.43
C ASN A 60 -0.72 -5.46 -7.03
N LYS A 61 0.08 -4.80 -6.18
CA LYS A 61 1.19 -3.92 -6.61
C LYS A 61 2.36 -4.66 -7.31
N LEU A 62 2.38 -5.98 -7.26
CA LEU A 62 3.39 -6.83 -7.89
C LEU A 62 2.96 -7.40 -9.25
N GLU A 63 1.74 -7.13 -9.72
CA GLU A 63 1.31 -7.59 -11.04
C GLU A 63 2.12 -6.94 -12.17
N PRO A 64 2.40 -7.67 -13.27
CA PRO A 64 3.35 -7.20 -14.26
C PRO A 64 3.04 -5.84 -14.89
N GLU A 65 1.77 -5.58 -15.16
CA GLU A 65 1.30 -4.32 -15.76
C GLU A 65 1.37 -3.17 -14.77
N ILE A 66 1.04 -3.43 -13.50
CA ILE A 66 1.08 -2.44 -12.42
C ILE A 66 2.53 -2.04 -12.13
N VAL A 67 3.44 -3.01 -11.98
CA VAL A 67 4.87 -2.75 -11.78
C VAL A 67 5.46 -1.98 -12.97
N ARG A 68 5.13 -2.37 -14.21
CA ARG A 68 5.64 -1.70 -15.42
C ARG A 68 5.28 -0.22 -15.45
N GLY A 69 4.05 0.14 -15.09
CA GLY A 69 3.63 1.54 -15.07
C GLY A 69 4.15 2.29 -13.84
N LEU A 70 3.98 1.74 -12.64
CA LEU A 70 4.32 2.45 -11.39
C LEU A 70 5.82 2.60 -11.17
N ALA A 71 6.65 1.67 -11.67
CA ALA A 71 8.10 1.84 -11.61
C ALA A 71 8.61 3.03 -12.45
N MET A 72 7.86 3.47 -13.48
CA MET A 72 8.25 4.61 -14.32
C MET A 72 8.39 5.92 -13.53
N GLN A 73 7.78 6.03 -12.34
CA GLN A 73 7.93 7.22 -11.50
C GLN A 73 9.37 7.45 -11.02
N PHE A 74 10.20 6.40 -11.02
CA PHE A 74 11.60 6.45 -10.61
C PHE A 74 12.59 6.66 -11.77
N GLU A 75 12.08 6.70 -13.01
CA GLU A 75 12.86 7.00 -14.20
C GLU A 75 13.19 8.50 -14.30
N GLU A 76 14.14 8.84 -15.17
CA GLU A 76 14.46 10.24 -15.47
C GLU A 76 13.25 10.97 -16.07
N GLY A 77 12.89 12.11 -15.47
CA GLY A 77 11.66 12.86 -15.77
C GLY A 77 10.45 12.42 -14.95
N GLY A 78 10.54 11.28 -14.26
CA GLY A 78 9.61 10.79 -13.23
C GLY A 78 8.13 10.90 -13.61
N PHE A 79 7.30 11.27 -12.62
CA PHE A 79 5.86 11.42 -12.81
C PHE A 79 5.48 12.40 -13.93
N GLY A 80 6.23 13.50 -14.10
CA GLY A 80 5.92 14.51 -15.11
C GLY A 80 5.99 13.98 -16.54
N LYS A 81 7.02 13.17 -16.85
CA LYS A 81 7.24 12.60 -18.18
C LYS A 81 6.34 11.38 -18.46
N TYR A 82 6.09 10.55 -17.45
CA TYR A 82 5.41 9.27 -17.61
C TYR A 82 4.00 9.25 -17.02
N LYS A 83 3.40 10.42 -16.81
CA LYS A 83 2.11 10.61 -16.12
C LYS A 83 1.04 9.63 -16.60
N ASP A 84 0.80 9.52 -17.90
CA ASP A 84 -0.30 8.70 -18.43
C ASP A 84 -0.10 7.20 -18.18
N LEU A 85 1.14 6.71 -18.29
CA LEU A 85 1.47 5.31 -17.98
C LEU A 85 1.35 5.01 -16.49
N ILE A 86 1.84 5.93 -15.65
CA ILE A 86 1.75 5.81 -14.20
C ILE A 86 0.28 5.81 -13.78
N MET A 87 -0.52 6.77 -14.26
CA MET A 87 -1.93 6.88 -13.92
C MET A 87 -2.74 5.68 -14.41
N ALA A 88 -2.46 5.14 -15.61
CA ALA A 88 -3.10 3.92 -16.07
C ALA A 88 -2.84 2.72 -15.12
N ALA A 89 -1.61 2.58 -14.63
CA ALA A 89 -1.28 1.55 -13.65
C ALA A 89 -1.88 1.83 -12.26
N VAL A 90 -1.98 3.10 -11.84
CA VAL A 90 -2.73 3.50 -10.63
C VAL A 90 -4.19 3.09 -10.74
N GLU A 91 -4.87 3.39 -11.84
CA GLU A 91 -6.28 3.02 -12.02
C GLU A 91 -6.46 1.50 -12.10
N LEU A 92 -5.50 0.78 -12.70
CA LEU A 92 -5.53 -0.68 -12.71
C LEU A 92 -5.46 -1.24 -11.28
N HIS A 93 -4.49 -0.79 -10.49
CA HIS A 93 -4.33 -1.18 -9.09
C HIS A 93 -5.55 -0.81 -8.21
N ARG A 94 -6.21 0.31 -8.48
CA ARG A 94 -7.44 0.72 -7.78
C ARG A 94 -8.63 -0.25 -7.95
N ASN A 95 -8.53 -1.24 -8.85
CA ASN A 95 -9.51 -2.33 -8.93
C ASN A 95 -9.35 -3.38 -7.83
N GLN A 96 -8.26 -3.36 -7.07
CA GLN A 96 -8.13 -4.18 -5.88
C GLN A 96 -9.27 -3.85 -4.89
N LEU A 97 -9.77 -4.86 -4.18
CA LEU A 97 -11.02 -4.80 -3.43
C LEU A 97 -11.04 -3.67 -2.40
N HIS A 98 -9.99 -3.49 -1.59
CA HIS A 98 -9.95 -2.38 -0.63
C HIS A 98 -10.04 -1.01 -1.29
N HIS A 99 -9.39 -0.78 -2.44
CA HIS A 99 -9.51 0.47 -3.17
C HIS A 99 -10.92 0.69 -3.70
N ARG A 100 -11.58 -0.36 -4.20
CA ARG A 100 -13.00 -0.29 -4.60
C ARG A 100 -13.88 0.04 -3.41
N ILE A 101 -13.70 -0.63 -2.28
CA ILE A 101 -14.45 -0.36 -1.04
C ILE A 101 -14.24 1.07 -0.56
N PHE A 102 -13.00 1.57 -0.60
CA PHE A 102 -12.65 2.93 -0.19
C PHE A 102 -13.27 4.00 -1.09
N ASN A 103 -13.26 3.78 -2.40
CA ASN A 103 -13.69 4.77 -3.39
C ASN A 103 -15.19 4.74 -3.71
N ASP A 104 -15.88 3.67 -3.38
CA ASP A 104 -17.31 3.53 -3.66
C ASP A 104 -18.16 4.21 -2.55
N PRO A 105 -18.87 5.31 -2.85
CA PRO A 105 -19.78 5.95 -1.89
C PRO A 105 -21.02 5.09 -1.61
N ASP A 106 -21.41 4.25 -2.58
CA ASP A 106 -22.57 3.34 -2.55
C ASP A 106 -22.21 1.94 -2.01
N SER A 107 -20.91 1.65 -1.79
CA SER A 107 -20.40 0.45 -1.10
C SER A 107 -20.92 0.32 0.34
N MET A 108 -21.71 1.29 0.80
CA MET A 108 -22.44 1.26 2.06
C MET A 108 -21.49 1.02 3.22
N ALA A 109 -21.03 2.13 3.79
CA ALA A 109 -20.53 2.24 5.15
C ALA A 109 -21.44 1.59 6.24
N ALA A 110 -22.58 0.97 5.89
CA ALA A 110 -23.43 0.17 6.79
C ALA A 110 -23.26 -1.36 6.66
N HIS A 111 -22.62 -1.89 5.60
CA HIS A 111 -22.50 -3.34 5.35
C HIS A 111 -21.06 -3.87 5.32
N LYS A 112 -20.07 -2.99 5.47
CA LYS A 112 -18.67 -3.37 5.65
C LYS A 112 -18.35 -3.42 7.13
N SER A 113 -17.54 -4.40 7.53
CA SER A 113 -17.13 -4.52 8.93
C SER A 113 -16.29 -3.30 9.33
N GLU A 114 -16.27 -2.95 10.63
CA GLU A 114 -15.39 -1.90 11.14
C GLU A 114 -13.91 -2.19 10.81
N TYR A 115 -13.56 -3.47 10.72
CA TYR A 115 -12.24 -3.91 10.29
C TYR A 115 -11.94 -3.52 8.83
N ASP A 116 -12.88 -3.73 7.90
CA ASP A 116 -12.66 -3.38 6.49
C ASP A 116 -12.50 -1.86 6.32
N LYS A 117 -13.33 -1.08 7.01
CA LYS A 117 -13.24 0.39 7.03
C LYS A 117 -11.89 0.85 7.59
N PHE A 118 -11.48 0.26 8.72
CA PHE A 118 -10.18 0.52 9.33
C PHE A 118 -9.03 0.19 8.38
N LEU A 119 -9.04 -0.97 7.74
CA LEU A 119 -7.98 -1.37 6.81
C LEU A 119 -7.89 -0.44 5.61
N CYS A 120 -9.02 -0.03 5.02
CA CYS A 120 -9.04 0.96 3.94
C CYS A 120 -8.49 2.32 4.39
N GLY A 121 -8.88 2.79 5.57
CA GLY A 121 -8.34 4.02 6.15
C GLY A 121 -6.85 3.91 6.46
N LEU A 122 -6.40 2.74 6.92
CA LEU A 122 -5.02 2.49 7.31
C LEU A 122 -4.07 2.45 6.12
N ASP A 123 -4.44 1.81 5.01
CA ASP A 123 -3.71 1.88 3.74
C ASP A 123 -3.49 3.35 3.35
N ALA A 124 -4.57 4.15 3.28
CA ALA A 124 -4.49 5.56 2.92
C ALA A 124 -3.60 6.38 3.88
N VAL A 125 -3.71 6.19 5.19
CA VAL A 125 -2.89 6.90 6.19
C VAL A 125 -1.42 6.49 6.10
N CYS A 126 -1.12 5.19 6.03
CA CYS A 126 0.25 4.68 5.88
C CYS A 126 0.89 5.24 4.60
N SER A 127 0.11 5.26 3.52
CA SER A 127 0.53 5.80 2.24
C SER A 127 0.92 7.29 2.29
N LEU A 128 0.27 8.09 3.13
CA LEU A 128 0.58 9.51 3.32
C LEU A 128 1.78 9.76 4.25
N LEU A 129 2.10 8.81 5.13
CA LEU A 129 3.23 8.88 6.06
C LEU A 129 4.55 8.50 5.42
N GLU A 130 4.51 7.78 4.31
CA GLU A 130 5.70 7.21 3.71
C GLU A 130 6.44 8.21 2.82
N SER A 131 7.76 8.26 2.98
CA SER A 131 8.65 9.17 2.24
C SER A 131 9.16 8.64 0.91
N ASP A 132 8.88 7.38 0.61
CA ASP A 132 9.79 6.61 -0.22
C ASP A 132 9.34 6.53 -1.68
N GLY A 133 8.93 7.66 -2.23
CA GLY A 133 8.91 7.86 -3.68
C GLY A 133 7.62 7.48 -4.38
N ARG A 134 6.47 7.66 -3.72
CA ARG A 134 5.15 7.64 -4.38
C ARG A 134 4.67 9.04 -4.69
N ALA A 135 5.37 9.71 -5.61
CA ALA A 135 5.11 11.11 -5.96
C ALA A 135 3.65 11.34 -6.42
N TYR A 136 3.02 10.34 -7.03
CA TYR A 136 1.61 10.40 -7.45
C TYR A 136 0.61 10.54 -6.28
N GLN A 137 1.06 10.36 -5.03
CA GLN A 137 0.21 10.42 -3.83
C GLN A 137 0.36 11.74 -3.05
N GLY A 138 1.06 12.73 -3.59
CA GLY A 138 1.21 14.05 -2.96
C GLY A 138 2.39 14.18 -1.99
N GLY A 139 3.15 13.11 -1.78
CA GLY A 139 4.36 13.10 -0.96
C GLY A 139 4.09 12.74 0.51
N THR A 140 5.02 13.11 1.37
CA THR A 140 5.00 12.77 2.80
C THR A 140 4.30 13.85 3.62
N HIS A 141 3.47 13.42 4.55
CA HIS A 141 2.74 14.28 5.45
C HIS A 141 3.11 14.01 6.92
N SER A 142 3.09 15.05 7.74
CA SER A 142 3.08 14.88 9.20
C SER A 142 1.70 14.39 9.65
N LEU A 143 1.59 13.86 10.88
CA LEU A 143 0.30 13.45 11.44
C LEU A 143 -0.73 14.60 11.41
N ASP A 144 -0.31 15.84 11.71
CA ASP A 144 -1.18 17.01 11.62
C ASP A 144 -1.52 17.38 10.17
N GLY A 145 -0.57 17.23 9.24
CA GLY A 145 -0.83 17.41 7.81
C GLY A 145 -1.86 16.42 7.27
N ILE A 146 -1.88 15.18 7.78
CA ILE A 146 -2.88 14.18 7.40
C ILE A 146 -4.28 14.59 7.88
N LYS A 147 -4.43 15.24 9.04
CA LYS A 147 -5.74 15.76 9.48
C LYS A 147 -6.32 16.74 8.46
N GLU A 148 -5.50 17.58 7.85
CA GLU A 148 -5.94 18.48 6.78
C GLU A 148 -6.30 17.75 5.47
N VAL A 149 -5.62 16.64 5.18
CA VAL A 149 -5.97 15.78 4.03
C VAL A 149 -7.33 15.11 4.27
N ILE A 150 -7.60 14.66 5.50
CA ILE A 150 -8.86 14.03 5.87
C ILE A 150 -10.03 14.99 5.65
N THR A 151 -9.95 16.25 6.08
CA THR A 151 -11.06 17.21 5.94
C THR A 151 -11.38 17.56 4.48
N LYS A 152 -10.45 17.31 3.55
CA LYS A 152 -10.63 17.53 2.11
C LYS A 152 -11.12 16.28 1.37
N ASN A 153 -11.18 15.13 2.03
CA ASN A 153 -11.70 13.89 1.44
C ASN A 153 -13.24 13.85 1.48
N PRO A 154 -13.89 13.07 0.60
CA PRO A 154 -15.32 12.76 0.69
C PRO A 154 -15.76 12.34 2.10
N GLU A 155 -16.94 12.79 2.53
CA GLU A 155 -17.45 12.62 3.91
C GLU A 155 -17.42 11.17 4.40
N HIS A 156 -17.67 10.18 3.53
CA HIS A 156 -17.68 8.77 3.90
C HIS A 156 -16.29 8.21 4.23
N LYS A 157 -15.21 8.78 3.68
CA LYS A 157 -13.83 8.37 3.92
C LYS A 157 -13.26 8.97 5.20
N GLN A 158 -13.75 10.15 5.59
CA GLN A 158 -13.25 10.90 6.74
C GLN A 158 -13.22 10.07 8.03
N PRO A 159 -14.32 9.42 8.47
CA PRO A 159 -14.29 8.64 9.71
C PRO A 159 -13.33 7.46 9.65
N TRP A 160 -13.13 6.85 8.48
CA TRP A 160 -12.24 5.68 8.33
C TRP A 160 -10.78 6.10 8.45
N MET A 161 -10.40 7.19 7.77
CA MET A 161 -9.06 7.75 7.86
C MET A 161 -8.78 8.33 9.26
N THR A 162 -9.76 8.96 9.91
CA THR A 162 -9.61 9.46 11.29
C THR A 162 -9.33 8.31 12.26
N MET A 163 -10.12 7.25 12.21
CA MET A 163 -9.91 6.05 13.04
C MET A 163 -8.52 5.43 12.82
N ALA A 164 -8.06 5.36 11.58
CA ALA A 164 -6.74 4.85 11.27
C ALA A 164 -5.62 5.78 11.76
N LEU A 165 -5.76 7.10 11.58
CA LEU A 165 -4.79 8.09 12.02
C LEU A 165 -4.64 8.10 13.54
N GLU A 166 -5.74 8.02 14.28
CA GLU A 166 -5.73 7.93 15.75
C GLU A 166 -4.96 6.70 16.22
N HIS A 167 -5.21 5.55 15.59
CA HIS A 167 -4.50 4.30 15.89
C HIS A 167 -3.00 4.39 15.61
N VAL A 168 -2.63 4.98 14.47
CA VAL A 168 -1.22 5.20 14.12
C VAL A 168 -0.56 6.19 15.10
N ALA A 169 -1.26 7.24 15.50
CA ALA A 169 -0.76 8.23 16.45
C ALA A 169 -0.56 7.64 17.86
N GLU A 170 -1.44 6.74 18.30
CA GLU A 170 -1.32 6.04 19.58
C GLU A 170 -0.07 5.14 19.64
N ILE A 171 0.19 4.40 18.57
CA ILE A 171 1.35 3.48 18.49
C ILE A 171 2.66 4.24 18.21
N GLY A 172 2.58 5.32 17.43
CA GLY A 172 3.73 6.08 16.94
C GLY A 172 4.25 5.58 15.58
N PRO A 173 5.01 6.44 14.85
CA PRO A 173 5.54 6.12 13.53
C PRO A 173 6.61 5.03 13.58
N VAL A 174 6.61 4.14 12.57
CA VAL A 174 7.64 3.11 12.41
C VAL A 174 8.81 3.61 11.56
N ASN A 175 10.03 3.21 11.93
CA ASN A 175 11.20 3.47 11.10
C ASN A 175 11.26 2.47 9.91
N LEU A 176 10.88 2.93 8.73
CA LEU A 176 10.93 2.17 7.47
C LEU A 176 12.26 2.33 6.71
N GLY A 177 13.14 3.24 7.14
CA GLY A 177 14.36 3.63 6.41
C GLY A 177 15.37 2.50 6.27
N GLU A 178 15.31 1.51 7.16
CA GLU A 178 16.19 0.33 7.12
C GLU A 178 15.62 -0.81 6.27
N ILE A 179 14.37 -0.74 5.81
CA ILE A 179 13.77 -1.83 5.03
C ILE A 179 14.16 -1.69 3.57
N SER A 180 14.76 -2.73 3.00
CA SER A 180 15.08 -2.81 1.57
C SER A 180 15.14 -4.25 1.08
N LEU A 181 15.27 -4.44 -0.23
CA LEU A 181 15.52 -5.76 -0.80
C LEU A 181 16.88 -6.36 -0.40
N GLY A 182 17.83 -5.52 0.06
CA GLY A 182 19.13 -5.98 0.57
C GLY A 182 19.17 -6.20 2.08
N PHE A 183 18.28 -5.57 2.84
CA PHE A 183 18.21 -5.65 4.29
C PHE A 183 16.74 -5.64 4.72
N GLN A 184 16.20 -6.83 4.99
CA GLN A 184 14.82 -6.98 5.48
C GLN A 184 14.84 -7.07 7.01
N ARG A 185 14.52 -5.96 7.68
CA ARG A 185 14.29 -5.96 9.12
C ARG A 185 12.81 -6.23 9.38
N ASN A 186 12.50 -7.27 10.15
CA ASN A 186 11.15 -7.42 10.69
C ASN A 186 10.91 -6.32 11.75
N ILE A 187 9.91 -5.46 11.50
CA ILE A 187 9.54 -4.34 12.37
C ILE A 187 8.51 -4.72 13.45
N GLY A 188 8.29 -6.02 13.67
CA GLY A 188 7.31 -6.55 14.62
C GLY A 188 6.00 -6.99 13.97
N VAL A 189 6.05 -7.32 12.68
CA VAL A 189 4.99 -8.04 11.96
C VAL A 189 5.12 -9.53 12.33
N PRO A 190 4.01 -10.29 12.49
CA PRO A 190 4.07 -11.74 12.65
C PRO A 190 4.94 -12.42 11.58
N GLU A 191 5.72 -13.42 12.00
CA GLU A 191 6.80 -13.97 11.17
C GLU A 191 6.29 -14.60 9.87
N ASP A 192 5.14 -15.28 9.92
CA ASP A 192 4.48 -15.87 8.76
C ASP A 192 4.10 -14.83 7.70
N ILE A 193 3.51 -13.71 8.13
CA ILE A 193 3.14 -12.60 7.25
C ILE A 193 4.39 -11.92 6.68
N TYR A 194 5.39 -11.71 7.54
CA TYR A 194 6.67 -11.12 7.17
C TYR A 194 7.37 -11.94 6.08
N GLU A 195 7.49 -13.25 6.28
CA GLU A 195 8.07 -14.19 5.32
C GLU A 195 7.30 -14.19 4.00
N GLU A 196 5.97 -14.16 4.06
CA GLU A 196 5.12 -14.14 2.86
C GLU A 196 5.30 -12.85 2.04
N ILE A 197 5.30 -11.68 2.68
CA ILE A 197 5.58 -10.40 2.02
C ILE A 197 6.93 -10.45 1.32
N ILE A 198 7.98 -10.85 2.04
CA ILE A 198 9.33 -10.90 1.48
C ILE A 198 9.42 -11.88 0.33
N GLY A 199 8.85 -13.07 0.49
CA GLY A 199 8.85 -14.12 -0.53
C GLY A 199 8.23 -13.62 -1.83
N LYS A 200 7.05 -12.99 -1.74
CA LYS A 200 6.32 -12.45 -2.91
C LYS A 200 7.08 -11.31 -3.58
N VAL A 201 7.55 -10.33 -2.81
CA VAL A 201 8.29 -9.18 -3.35
C VAL A 201 9.60 -9.62 -4.01
N LYS A 202 10.37 -10.51 -3.36
CA LYS A 202 11.62 -11.04 -3.93
C LYS A 202 11.35 -11.85 -5.19
N SER A 203 10.39 -12.77 -5.15
CA SER A 203 10.04 -13.59 -6.31
C SER A 203 9.59 -12.75 -7.49
N SER A 204 8.79 -11.69 -7.26
CA SER A 204 8.39 -10.77 -8.33
C SER A 204 9.62 -10.06 -8.89
N PHE A 205 10.47 -9.46 -8.05
CA PHE A 205 11.68 -8.76 -8.50
C PHE A 205 12.64 -9.66 -9.28
N ASP A 206 12.88 -10.89 -8.82
CA ASP A 206 13.77 -11.84 -9.47
C ASP A 206 13.28 -12.23 -10.88
N SER A 207 11.96 -12.25 -11.11
CA SER A 207 11.39 -12.49 -12.44
C SER A 207 11.77 -11.41 -13.46
N TYR A 208 11.83 -10.14 -13.03
CA TYR A 208 12.28 -9.02 -13.86
C TYR A 208 13.78 -9.01 -14.09
N ARG A 209 14.56 -9.52 -13.13
CA ARG A 209 16.01 -9.65 -13.30
C ARG A 209 16.37 -10.74 -14.33
N ALA A 210 15.52 -11.75 -14.47
CA ALA A 210 15.73 -12.87 -15.38
C ALA A 210 15.23 -12.63 -16.82
N SER A 211 14.38 -11.62 -17.04
CA SER A 211 13.78 -11.25 -18.33
C SER A 211 14.61 -10.23 -19.12
#